data_AF-A0A2X1PQ67-F1
#
_entry.id   AF-A0A2X1PQ67-F1
#
_cell.length_a   1.000
_cell.length_b   1.000
_cell.length_c   1.000
_cell.angle_alpha   90.00
_cell.angle_beta   90.00
_cell.angle_gamma   90.00
#
_symmetry.space_group_name_H-M   'P 1'
#
loop_
_entity.id
_entity.type
_entity.pdbx_description
1 polymer ?
#
loop_
_entity_poly.entity_id
_entity_poly.type
_entity_poly.pdbx_seq_one_letter_code
_entity_poly.pdbx_strand_id
1 'polypeptide(L)'
;MELLLNKKGNPSQNVLLEFTATLPENADVQQKYADKIITKFGLKEFLQKGYTKEINLVSSTLDKKERVLHALLFAWYRHQIALKYGIANFKPVMLFRSKTIDESKSDYLAFLNWAENVQADDFSFLTTFSTSLNDSDNANEQGKTRTEQALKFMQENGFEFVHLANWVKQNYQKHNVIITNSETNKNKKEKPTAKRKNC
;
A
#
# COMPACT_ATOMS: atom_id res chain seq x y z
N MET A 1 -12.15 31.83 -1.73
CA MET A 1 -11.33 32.64 -0.79
C MET A 1 -11.98 33.98 -0.47
N GLU A 2 -12.62 34.67 -1.42
CA GLU A 2 -13.41 35.89 -1.12
C GLU A 2 -14.60 35.67 -0.17
N LEU A 3 -15.17 34.47 -0.14
CA LEU A 3 -16.25 34.10 0.80
C LEU A 3 -15.81 34.03 2.29
N LEU A 4 -14.51 33.91 2.57
CA LEU A 4 -13.99 33.79 3.94
C LEU A 4 -13.54 35.13 4.53
N LEU A 5 -13.25 36.12 3.69
CA LEU A 5 -12.75 37.41 4.10
C LEU A 5 -13.71 38.48 3.59
N ASN A 6 -14.68 38.77 4.43
CA ASN A 6 -15.67 39.82 4.26
C ASN A 6 -14.94 41.18 4.19
N LYS A 7 -14.48 41.59 3.00
CA LYS A 7 -13.64 42.79 2.82
C LYS A 7 -14.37 44.12 3.12
N LYS A 8 -15.67 44.07 3.47
CA LYS A 8 -16.51 45.21 3.85
C LYS A 8 -17.57 44.88 4.93
N GLY A 9 -17.31 43.90 5.82
CA GLY A 9 -18.30 43.45 6.82
C GLY A 9 -17.75 43.37 8.24
N ASN A 10 -18.61 43.71 9.21
CA ASN A 10 -18.40 43.86 10.65
C ASN A 10 -17.36 42.90 11.30
N PRO A 11 -16.41 43.38 12.13
CA PRO A 11 -15.30 42.58 12.63
C PRO A 11 -15.69 41.79 13.89
N SER A 12 -16.49 40.74 13.78
CA SER A 12 -16.70 39.80 14.91
C SER A 12 -17.53 38.56 14.55
N GLN A 13 -17.08 37.72 13.63
CA GLN A 13 -17.49 36.31 13.65
C GLN A 13 -16.23 35.45 13.57
N ASN A 14 -15.85 34.86 14.71
CA ASN A 14 -14.81 33.86 14.75
C ASN A 14 -15.27 32.66 13.91
N VAL A 15 -14.55 32.38 12.83
CA VAL A 15 -14.80 31.22 11.98
C VAL A 15 -13.86 30.10 12.43
N LEU A 16 -14.41 28.96 12.83
CA LEU A 16 -13.64 27.74 13.07
C LEU A 16 -13.50 26.98 11.75
N LEU A 17 -12.26 26.82 11.29
CA LEU A 17 -11.94 25.97 10.15
C LEU A 17 -11.51 24.59 10.66
N GLU A 18 -12.29 23.58 10.32
CA GLU A 18 -11.97 22.18 10.61
C GLU A 18 -11.36 21.52 9.37
N PHE A 19 -10.24 20.84 9.54
CA PHE A 19 -9.62 20.02 8.51
C PHE A 19 -9.85 18.56 8.84
N THR A 20 -10.56 17.84 7.96
CA THR A 20 -10.75 16.39 8.08
C THR A 20 -10.15 15.69 6.88
N ALA A 21 -9.36 14.64 7.13
CA ALA A 21 -8.78 13.82 6.07
C ALA A 21 -9.83 12.89 5.44
N THR A 22 -10.80 12.41 6.24
CA THR A 22 -11.80 11.46 5.80
C THR A 22 -13.12 11.73 6.52
N LEU A 23 -14.20 11.90 5.75
CA LEU A 23 -15.56 11.91 6.30
C LEU A 23 -16.06 10.46 6.37
N PRO A 24 -16.51 9.98 7.55
CA PRO A 24 -17.15 8.67 7.66
C PRO A 24 -18.34 8.53 6.71
N GLU A 25 -18.55 7.34 6.15
CA GLU A 25 -19.67 7.04 5.25
C GLU A 25 -21.04 6.91 5.95
N ASN A 26 -21.12 7.28 7.23
CA ASN A 26 -22.37 7.29 7.97
C ASN A 26 -23.27 8.43 7.46
N ALA A 27 -24.49 8.10 7.04
CA ALA A 27 -25.48 9.05 6.51
C ALA A 27 -25.74 10.24 7.45
N ASP A 28 -25.81 10.01 8.77
CA ASP A 28 -26.03 11.06 9.76
C ASP A 28 -24.87 12.05 9.80
N VAL A 29 -23.64 11.55 9.63
CA VAL A 29 -22.42 12.36 9.56
C VAL A 29 -22.41 13.12 8.24
N GLN A 30 -22.66 12.47 7.11
CA GLN A 30 -22.69 13.15 5.82
C GLN A 30 -23.71 14.30 5.78
N GLN A 31 -24.91 14.09 6.32
CA GLN A 31 -25.93 15.13 6.39
C GLN A 31 -25.50 16.30 7.30
N LYS A 32 -24.85 16.02 8.44
CA LYS A 32 -24.33 17.05 9.36
C LYS A 32 -23.27 17.96 8.72
N TYR A 33 -22.51 17.46 7.74
CA TYR A 33 -21.40 18.18 7.10
C TYR A 33 -21.76 18.68 5.69
N ALA A 34 -22.91 18.32 5.13
CA ALA A 34 -23.28 18.63 3.74
C ALA A 34 -23.25 20.13 3.43
N ASP A 35 -23.69 20.97 4.37
CA ASP A 35 -23.73 22.43 4.27
C ASP A 35 -22.45 23.12 4.78
N LYS A 36 -21.50 22.37 5.36
CA LYS A 36 -20.27 22.90 5.98
C LYS A 36 -19.01 22.67 5.16
N ILE A 37 -19.08 21.85 4.11
CA ILE A 37 -17.92 21.54 3.26
C ILE A 37 -17.68 22.71 2.30
N ILE A 38 -16.62 23.47 2.57
CA ILE A 38 -16.17 24.58 1.71
C ILE A 38 -15.34 24.07 0.53
N THR A 39 -14.58 22.99 0.73
CA THR A 39 -13.77 22.35 -0.31
C THR A 39 -13.58 20.88 0.03
N LYS A 40 -13.74 20.02 -0.98
CA LYS A 40 -13.42 18.59 -0.89
C LYS A 40 -12.27 18.32 -1.85
N PHE A 41 -11.22 17.66 -1.35
CA PHE A 41 -10.08 17.27 -2.16
C PHE A 41 -10.05 15.74 -2.23
N GLY A 42 -10.56 15.18 -3.32
CA GLY A 42 -10.54 13.73 -3.52
C GLY A 42 -9.13 13.23 -3.79
N LEU A 43 -8.83 11.98 -3.42
CA LEU A 43 -7.52 11.37 -3.67
C LEU A 43 -7.12 11.44 -5.15
N LYS A 44 -8.06 11.24 -6.07
CA LYS A 44 -7.83 11.32 -7.52
C LYS A 44 -7.34 12.72 -7.97
N GLU A 45 -8.01 13.78 -7.51
CA GLU A 45 -7.63 15.16 -7.81
C GLU A 45 -6.31 15.54 -7.12
N PHE A 46 -6.06 15.01 -5.92
CA PHE A 46 -4.80 15.19 -5.20
C PHE A 46 -3.61 14.56 -5.94
N LEU A 47 -3.79 13.34 -6.47
CA LEU A 47 -2.80 12.64 -7.29
C LEU A 47 -2.53 13.37 -8.60
N GLN A 48 -3.57 13.83 -9.31
CA GLN A 48 -3.44 14.56 -10.58
C GLN A 48 -2.65 15.87 -10.46
N LYS A 49 -2.68 16.52 -9.30
CA LYS A 49 -2.01 17.81 -9.07
C LYS A 49 -0.52 17.68 -8.73
N GLY A 50 0.04 16.46 -8.67
CA GLY A 50 1.49 16.25 -8.52
C GLY A 50 2.10 16.65 -7.17
N TYR A 51 1.28 17.06 -6.20
CA TYR A 51 1.74 17.47 -4.86
C TYR A 51 2.04 16.29 -3.92
N THR A 52 1.96 15.05 -4.41
CA THR A 52 2.21 13.83 -3.63
C THR A 52 3.12 12.88 -4.40
N LYS A 53 3.81 12.01 -3.66
CA LYS A 53 4.39 10.80 -4.24
C LYS A 53 3.26 9.99 -4.88
N GLU A 54 3.48 9.50 -6.10
CA GLU A 54 2.51 8.67 -6.82
C GLU A 54 2.17 7.41 -6.02
N ILE A 55 0.88 7.13 -5.85
CA ILE A 55 0.38 5.94 -5.14
C ILE A 55 -0.07 4.94 -6.19
N ASN A 56 0.60 3.80 -6.25
CA ASN A 56 0.25 2.69 -7.11
C ASN A 56 -0.63 1.70 -6.35
N LEU A 57 -1.91 1.60 -6.73
CA LEU A 57 -2.80 0.56 -6.22
C LEU A 57 -2.68 -0.67 -7.12
N VAL A 58 -2.21 -1.78 -6.55
CA VAL A 58 -2.15 -3.07 -7.26
C VAL A 58 -3.15 -4.00 -6.59
N SER A 59 -4.26 -4.26 -7.27
CA SER A 59 -5.21 -5.31 -6.89
C SER A 59 -4.91 -6.58 -7.66
N SER A 60 -4.82 -7.72 -6.97
CA SER A 60 -4.58 -9.01 -7.62
C SER A 60 -5.44 -10.11 -7.01
N THR A 61 -5.70 -11.14 -7.80
CA THR A 61 -6.34 -12.39 -7.37
C THR A 61 -5.36 -13.37 -6.71
N LEU A 62 -4.09 -12.98 -6.61
CA LEU A 62 -3.01 -13.77 -6.02
C LEU A 62 -3.34 -14.15 -4.58
N ASP A 63 -2.91 -15.34 -4.18
CA ASP A 63 -3.03 -15.78 -2.80
C ASP A 63 -2.10 -14.99 -1.85
N LYS A 64 -2.14 -15.31 -0.55
CA LYS A 64 -1.34 -14.58 0.43
C LYS A 64 0.18 -14.70 0.19
N LYS A 65 0.68 -15.91 -0.11
CA LYS A 65 2.10 -16.16 -0.33
C LYS A 65 2.55 -15.49 -1.62
N GLU A 66 1.79 -15.66 -2.70
CA GLU A 66 2.05 -15.03 -3.99
C GLU A 66 2.07 -13.50 -3.90
N ARG A 67 1.14 -12.89 -3.15
CA ARG A 67 1.17 -11.42 -2.92
C ARG A 67 2.45 -10.97 -2.22
N VAL A 68 2.95 -11.74 -1.26
CA VAL A 68 4.21 -11.44 -0.57
C VAL A 68 5.40 -11.60 -1.52
N LEU A 69 5.44 -12.66 -2.32
CA LEU A 69 6.49 -12.89 -3.31
C LEU A 69 6.48 -11.82 -4.41
N HIS A 70 5.29 -11.36 -4.83
CA HIS A 70 5.14 -10.26 -5.77
C HIS A 70 5.64 -8.94 -5.19
N ALA A 71 5.40 -8.67 -3.91
CA ALA A 71 5.99 -7.52 -3.23
C ALA A 71 7.53 -7.61 -3.16
N LEU A 72 8.08 -8.81 -2.93
CA LEU A 72 9.52 -9.07 -2.92
C LEU A 72 10.17 -8.84 -4.29
N LEU A 73 9.48 -9.16 -5.40
CA LEU A 73 9.92 -8.78 -6.75
C LEU A 73 10.11 -7.26 -6.86
N PHE A 74 9.17 -6.45 -6.35
CA PHE A 74 9.32 -5.00 -6.39
C PHE A 74 10.46 -4.48 -5.53
N ALA A 75 10.68 -5.07 -4.35
CA ALA A 75 11.81 -4.72 -3.51
C ALA A 75 13.14 -5.02 -4.22
N TRP A 76 13.26 -6.21 -4.80
CA TRP A 76 14.42 -6.60 -5.60
C TRP A 76 14.63 -5.64 -6.77
N TYR A 77 13.59 -5.38 -7.55
CA TYR A 77 13.68 -4.50 -8.73
C TYR A 77 14.14 -3.09 -8.34
N ARG A 78 13.58 -2.49 -7.28
CA ARG A 78 14.02 -1.18 -6.77
C ARG A 78 15.48 -1.20 -6.34
N HIS A 79 15.94 -2.29 -5.72
CA HIS A 79 17.34 -2.44 -5.35
C HIS A 79 18.25 -2.55 -6.58
N GLN A 80 17.86 -3.33 -7.60
CA GLN A 80 18.63 -3.42 -8.85
C GLN A 80 18.73 -2.08 -9.58
N ILE A 81 17.63 -1.30 -9.60
CA ILE A 81 17.65 0.05 -10.16
C ILE A 81 18.60 0.96 -9.37
N ALA A 82 18.58 0.91 -8.05
CA ALA A 82 19.51 1.68 -7.23
C ALA A 82 20.97 1.33 -7.52
N LEU A 83 21.30 0.05 -7.67
CA LEU A 83 22.64 -0.41 -8.08
C LEU A 83 23.02 0.13 -9.47
N LYS A 84 22.11 0.02 -10.45
CA LYS A 84 22.33 0.52 -11.82
C LYS A 84 22.68 2.01 -11.87
N TYR A 85 22.11 2.81 -10.97
CA TYR A 85 22.35 4.25 -10.89
C TYR A 85 23.37 4.65 -9.81
N GLY A 86 24.09 3.71 -9.22
CA GLY A 86 25.15 3.99 -8.24
C GLY A 86 24.64 4.57 -6.91
N ILE A 87 23.37 4.35 -6.55
CA ILE A 87 22.81 4.80 -5.28
C ILE A 87 23.30 3.86 -4.17
N ALA A 88 24.32 4.30 -3.45
CA ALA A 88 24.91 3.55 -2.36
C ALA A 88 23.91 3.32 -1.21
N ASN A 89 24.02 2.16 -0.55
CA ASN A 89 23.26 1.81 0.67
C ASN A 89 21.73 1.88 0.52
N PHE A 90 21.19 1.71 -0.69
CA PHE A 90 19.75 1.69 -0.90
C PHE A 90 19.13 0.37 -0.40
N LYS A 91 18.31 0.47 0.63
CA LYS A 91 17.52 -0.64 1.17
C LYS A 91 16.02 -0.42 0.91
N PRO A 92 15.35 -1.24 0.09
CA PRO A 92 13.91 -1.16 -0.08
C PRO A 92 13.20 -1.57 1.22
N VAL A 93 12.25 -0.75 1.67
CA VAL A 93 11.42 -1.02 2.86
C VAL A 93 10.04 -1.48 2.44
N MET A 94 9.53 -2.52 3.11
CA MET A 94 8.18 -3.04 2.93
C MET A 94 7.49 -3.17 4.30
N LEU A 95 6.17 -2.93 4.32
CA LEU A 95 5.32 -3.11 5.49
C LEU A 95 4.15 -4.03 5.13
N PHE A 96 4.10 -5.20 5.75
CA PHE A 96 2.92 -6.05 5.75
C PHE A 96 2.12 -5.79 7.01
N ARG A 97 0.82 -5.49 6.86
CA ARG A 97 -0.06 -5.14 7.96
C ARG A 97 -1.19 -6.16 8.11
N SER A 98 -1.25 -6.80 9.27
CA SER A 98 -2.35 -7.67 9.69
C SER A 98 -3.37 -6.90 10.54
N LYS A 99 -4.58 -7.44 10.72
CA LYS A 99 -5.63 -6.76 11.51
C LYS A 99 -5.40 -6.94 13.00
N THR A 100 -5.01 -8.13 13.42
CA THR A 100 -4.78 -8.48 14.83
C THR A 100 -3.30 -8.74 15.13
N ILE A 101 -2.92 -8.66 16.40
CA ILE A 101 -1.56 -8.97 16.87
C ILE A 101 -1.23 -10.45 16.63
N ASP A 102 -2.20 -11.35 16.85
CA ASP A 102 -1.98 -12.79 16.70
C ASP A 102 -1.77 -13.16 15.22
N GLU A 103 -2.58 -12.59 14.31
CA GLU A 103 -2.32 -12.69 12.86
C GLU A 103 -0.96 -12.10 12.51
N SER A 104 -0.59 -10.93 13.04
CA SER A 104 0.71 -10.31 12.76
C SER A 104 1.88 -11.21 13.18
N LYS A 105 1.79 -11.89 14.32
CA LYS A 105 2.80 -12.85 14.78
C LYS A 105 2.86 -14.09 13.88
N SER A 106 1.71 -14.64 13.49
CA SER A 106 1.64 -15.77 12.57
C SER A 106 2.22 -15.40 11.20
N ASP A 107 1.88 -14.22 10.69
CA ASP A 107 2.32 -13.70 9.40
C ASP A 107 3.83 -13.45 9.38
N TYR A 108 4.39 -12.97 10.49
CA TYR A 108 5.82 -12.81 10.66
C TYR A 108 6.55 -14.15 10.58
N LEU A 109 6.08 -15.18 11.27
CA LEU A 109 6.68 -16.52 11.22
C LEU A 109 6.54 -17.15 9.82
N ALA A 110 5.37 -17.02 9.20
CA ALA A 110 5.15 -17.48 7.84
C ALA A 110 6.08 -16.77 6.84
N PHE A 111 6.25 -15.45 6.96
CA PHE A 111 7.15 -14.67 6.13
C PHE A 111 8.60 -15.13 6.26
N LEU A 112 9.10 -15.32 7.50
CA LEU A 112 10.46 -15.81 7.71
C LEU A 112 10.67 -17.18 7.06
N ASN A 113 9.72 -18.11 7.27
CA ASN A 113 9.79 -19.42 6.65
C ASN A 113 9.79 -19.36 5.11
N TRP A 114 8.95 -18.50 4.52
CA TRP A 114 8.93 -18.31 3.08
C TRP A 114 10.24 -17.69 2.58
N ALA A 115 10.74 -16.64 3.21
CA ALA A 115 11.96 -15.95 2.80
C ALA A 115 13.20 -16.85 2.91
N GLU A 116 13.28 -17.71 3.93
CA GLU A 116 14.38 -18.65 4.13
C GLU A 116 14.37 -19.79 3.10
N ASN A 117 13.18 -20.29 2.74
CA ASN A 117 13.04 -21.49 1.92
C ASN A 117 12.70 -21.22 0.44
N VAL A 118 12.51 -19.96 0.04
CA VAL A 118 12.07 -19.59 -1.32
C VAL A 118 12.96 -20.19 -2.41
N GLN A 119 12.36 -20.68 -3.49
CA GLN A 119 13.06 -21.21 -4.65
C GLN A 119 12.65 -20.47 -5.92
N ALA A 120 13.35 -20.73 -7.02
CA ALA A 120 13.01 -20.14 -8.32
C ALA A 120 11.55 -20.45 -8.73
N ASP A 121 11.10 -21.68 -8.50
CA ASP A 121 9.75 -22.14 -8.88
C ASP A 121 8.64 -21.41 -8.13
N ASP A 122 8.90 -20.92 -6.91
CA ASP A 122 7.93 -20.11 -6.16
C ASP A 122 7.57 -18.80 -6.87
N PHE A 123 8.39 -18.34 -7.82
CA PHE A 123 8.15 -17.13 -8.62
C PHE A 123 7.57 -17.41 -10.02
N SER A 124 7.42 -18.68 -10.40
CA SER A 124 6.92 -19.07 -11.72
C SER A 124 5.55 -18.45 -12.05
N PHE A 125 4.69 -18.28 -11.04
CA PHE A 125 3.36 -17.64 -11.19
C PHE A 125 3.43 -16.23 -11.77
N LEU A 126 4.55 -15.50 -11.60
CA LEU A 126 4.71 -14.14 -12.12
C LEU A 126 4.62 -14.07 -13.65
N THR A 127 5.02 -15.15 -14.34
CA THR A 127 4.93 -15.23 -15.80
C THR A 127 3.47 -15.30 -16.27
N THR A 128 2.69 -16.18 -15.65
CA THR A 128 1.25 -16.33 -15.90
C THR A 128 0.48 -15.09 -15.48
N PHE A 129 0.80 -14.55 -14.29
CA PHE A 129 0.17 -13.36 -13.74
C PHE A 129 0.44 -12.12 -14.60
N SER A 130 1.65 -11.95 -15.13
CA SER A 130 1.93 -10.84 -16.05
C SER A 130 1.07 -10.89 -17.32
N THR A 131 0.76 -12.10 -17.80
CA THR A 131 -0.04 -12.27 -19.02
C THR A 131 -1.51 -11.92 -18.75
N SER A 132 -2.06 -12.29 -17.59
CA SER A 132 -3.46 -12.01 -17.24
C SER A 132 -3.75 -10.54 -16.90
N LEU A 133 -2.72 -9.75 -16.64
CA LEU A 133 -2.85 -8.30 -16.47
C LEU A 133 -3.10 -7.56 -17.80
N ASN A 134 -2.99 -8.21 -18.96
CA ASN A 134 -3.09 -7.57 -20.26
C ASN A 134 -4.50 -7.07 -20.65
N ASP A 135 -5.56 -7.55 -19.99
CA ASP A 135 -6.93 -7.50 -20.52
C ASP A 135 -7.90 -6.49 -19.84
N SER A 136 -7.42 -5.48 -19.09
CA SER A 136 -8.35 -4.53 -18.42
C SER A 136 -8.03 -3.05 -18.66
N ASP A 137 -8.98 -2.35 -19.29
CA ASP A 137 -8.98 -0.91 -19.64
C ASP A 137 -9.26 0.03 -18.43
N ASN A 138 -9.09 -0.44 -17.20
CA ASN A 138 -9.43 0.35 -16.01
C ASN A 138 -8.17 0.93 -15.37
N ALA A 139 -8.28 2.20 -14.93
CA ALA A 139 -7.25 3.13 -14.43
C ALA A 139 -6.30 2.69 -13.29
N ASN A 140 -6.11 1.39 -13.06
CA ASN A 140 -5.04 0.76 -12.28
C ASN A 140 -3.76 0.49 -13.11
N GLU A 141 -3.67 1.08 -14.31
CA GLU A 141 -2.64 0.84 -15.35
C GLU A 141 -1.19 0.88 -14.83
N GLN A 142 -0.88 1.66 -13.79
CA GLN A 142 0.49 1.76 -13.32
C GLN A 142 0.98 0.51 -12.57
N GLY A 143 0.13 -0.22 -11.85
CA GLY A 143 0.51 -1.46 -11.17
C GLY A 143 0.94 -2.59 -12.12
N LYS A 144 0.22 -2.69 -13.24
CA LYS A 144 0.54 -3.56 -14.39
C LYS A 144 1.91 -3.21 -14.96
N THR A 145 2.13 -1.92 -15.25
CA THR A 145 3.40 -1.44 -15.82
C THR A 145 4.61 -1.79 -14.95
N ARG A 146 4.48 -1.78 -13.63
CA ARG A 146 5.63 -2.04 -12.73
C ARG A 146 6.02 -3.51 -12.68
N THR A 147 5.05 -4.43 -12.74
CA THR A 147 5.34 -5.87 -12.76
C THR A 147 6.02 -6.23 -14.06
N GLU A 148 5.46 -5.77 -15.19
CA GLU A 148 6.04 -5.94 -16.52
C GLU A 148 7.44 -5.31 -16.61
N GLN A 149 7.63 -4.09 -16.08
CA GLN A 149 8.96 -3.45 -16.03
C GLN A 149 9.97 -4.29 -15.24
N ALA A 150 9.60 -4.84 -14.09
CA ALA A 150 10.50 -5.65 -13.28
C ALA A 150 10.89 -6.96 -14.01
N LEU A 151 9.92 -7.64 -14.64
CA LEU A 151 10.16 -8.87 -15.39
C LEU A 151 10.94 -8.62 -16.69
N LYS A 152 10.62 -7.54 -17.40
CA LYS A 152 11.36 -7.12 -18.60
C LYS A 152 12.80 -6.75 -18.24
N PHE A 153 13.00 -6.00 -17.16
CA PHE A 153 14.34 -5.68 -16.65
C PHE A 153 15.11 -6.96 -16.30
N MET A 154 14.45 -7.92 -15.65
CA MET A 154 15.04 -9.23 -15.33
C MET A 154 15.52 -9.94 -16.61
N GLN A 155 14.68 -10.02 -17.64
CA GLN A 155 15.02 -10.62 -18.94
C GLN A 155 16.16 -9.87 -19.66
N GLU A 156 16.07 -8.54 -19.76
CA GLU A 156 17.05 -7.69 -20.45
C GLU A 156 18.45 -7.75 -19.80
N ASN A 157 18.53 -8.05 -18.50
CA ASN A 157 19.78 -8.17 -17.76
C ASN A 157 20.20 -9.63 -17.51
N GLY A 158 19.50 -10.61 -18.09
CA GLY A 158 19.84 -12.04 -17.94
C GLY A 158 19.69 -12.58 -16.53
N PHE A 159 18.84 -11.96 -15.70
CA PHE A 159 18.53 -12.48 -14.38
C PHE A 159 17.45 -13.55 -14.47
N GLU A 160 17.65 -14.65 -13.74
CA GLU A 160 16.64 -15.69 -13.56
C GLU A 160 16.00 -15.61 -12.18
N PHE A 161 14.88 -16.31 -11.97
CA PHE A 161 14.21 -16.33 -10.66
C PHE A 161 15.08 -16.92 -9.54
N VAL A 162 16.08 -17.75 -9.85
CA VAL A 162 17.07 -18.19 -8.85
C VAL A 162 17.86 -17.03 -8.26
N HIS A 163 18.16 -16.00 -9.06
CA HIS A 163 18.84 -14.78 -8.57
C HIS A 163 17.93 -13.99 -7.61
N LEU A 164 16.65 -13.85 -7.95
CA LEU A 164 15.66 -13.23 -7.07
C LEU A 164 15.52 -14.01 -5.76
N ALA A 165 15.37 -15.34 -5.82
CA ALA A 165 15.26 -16.20 -4.64
C ALA A 165 16.48 -16.06 -3.72
N ASN A 166 17.69 -16.10 -4.28
CA ASN A 166 18.93 -15.92 -3.52
C ASN A 166 19.01 -14.52 -2.89
N TRP A 167 18.63 -13.48 -3.63
CA TRP A 167 18.60 -12.13 -3.09
C TRP A 167 17.61 -11.99 -1.93
N VAL A 168 16.41 -12.59 -2.04
CA VAL A 168 15.41 -12.60 -0.96
C VAL A 168 15.98 -13.29 0.28
N LYS A 169 16.56 -14.48 0.14
CA LYS A 169 17.19 -15.22 1.24
C LYS A 169 18.22 -14.36 1.97
N GLN A 170 19.10 -13.69 1.24
CA GLN A 170 20.17 -12.87 1.82
C GLN A 170 19.63 -11.61 2.52
N ASN A 171 18.62 -10.95 1.96
CA ASN A 171 18.16 -9.64 2.43
C ASN A 171 17.09 -9.72 3.54
N TYR A 172 16.30 -10.79 3.59
CA TYR A 172 15.17 -10.95 4.52
C TYR A 172 15.42 -12.01 5.59
N GLN A 173 16.65 -12.07 6.08
CA GLN A 173 17.04 -12.84 7.26
C GLN A 173 16.36 -12.31 8.53
N LYS A 174 16.24 -13.14 9.57
CA LYS A 174 15.58 -12.77 10.84
C LYS A 174 16.07 -11.46 11.45
N HIS A 175 17.36 -11.14 11.35
CA HIS A 175 17.93 -9.91 11.88
C HIS A 175 17.60 -8.65 11.04
N ASN A 176 17.09 -8.83 9.82
CA ASN A 176 16.69 -7.76 8.89
C ASN A 176 15.18 -7.50 8.87
N VAL A 177 14.39 -8.28 9.61
CA VAL A 177 12.93 -8.24 9.62
C VAL A 177 12.46 -7.92 11.03
N ILE A 178 11.55 -6.95 11.16
CA ILE A 178 11.08 -6.46 12.46
C ILE A 178 9.56 -6.58 12.51
N ILE A 179 9.06 -7.01 13.67
CA ILE A 179 7.64 -6.96 14.02
C ILE A 179 7.41 -5.74 14.91
N THR A 180 6.44 -4.88 14.57
CA THR A 180 6.22 -3.59 15.24
C THR A 180 4.97 -3.57 16.12
N ASN A 181 4.59 -4.72 16.68
CA ASN A 181 3.40 -4.81 17.54
C ASN A 181 3.63 -4.04 18.84
N SER A 182 2.71 -3.13 19.18
CA SER A 182 2.75 -2.43 20.48
C SER A 182 2.32 -3.39 21.59
N GLU A 183 3.13 -3.54 22.65
CA GLU A 183 2.75 -4.33 23.84
C GLU A 183 1.50 -3.76 24.55
N THR A 184 1.24 -2.47 24.36
CA THR A 184 0.19 -1.69 25.04
C THR A 184 -1.12 -1.51 24.26
N ASN A 185 -1.19 -1.89 22.98
CA ASN A 185 -2.43 -1.74 22.19
C ASN A 185 -3.10 -3.09 21.92
N LYS A 186 -3.85 -3.58 22.91
CA LYS A 186 -4.96 -4.52 22.66
C LYS A 186 -6.02 -3.77 21.83
N ASN A 187 -5.84 -3.68 20.51
CA ASN A 187 -6.91 -3.18 19.66
C ASN A 187 -8.13 -4.08 19.88
N LYS A 188 -9.21 -3.42 20.30
CA LYS A 188 -10.51 -3.99 20.65
C LYS A 188 -10.91 -5.04 19.61
N LYS A 189 -11.38 -6.21 20.06
CA LYS A 189 -12.28 -7.04 19.26
C LYS A 189 -13.31 -6.10 18.66
N GLU A 190 -13.40 -6.02 17.33
CA GLU A 190 -14.52 -5.35 16.70
C GLU A 190 -15.79 -5.92 17.35
N LYS A 191 -16.62 -5.06 17.93
CA LYS A 191 -17.95 -5.50 18.32
C LYS A 191 -18.59 -6.03 17.04
N PRO A 192 -19.13 -7.27 17.01
CA PRO A 192 -20.01 -7.64 15.93
C PRO A 192 -21.07 -6.55 15.87
N THR A 193 -21.35 -6.04 14.66
CA THR A 193 -22.45 -5.13 14.39
C THR A 193 -23.69 -5.66 15.09
N ALA A 194 -24.00 -5.09 16.25
CA ALA A 194 -25.14 -5.49 17.03
C ALA A 194 -26.36 -5.17 16.17
N LYS A 195 -27.14 -6.21 15.82
CA LYS A 195 -28.56 -6.04 15.49
C LYS A 195 -29.16 -5.19 16.60
N ARG A 196 -29.30 -3.87 16.38
CA ARG A 196 -30.04 -3.01 17.28
C ARG A 196 -31.50 -3.33 17.06
N LYS A 197 -32.09 -3.96 18.07
CA LYS A 197 -33.54 -4.13 18.24
C LYS A 197 -34.22 -2.78 18.03
N ASN A 198 -35.29 -2.82 17.25
CA ASN A 198 -36.25 -1.75 17.09
C ASN A 198 -36.72 -1.26 18.47
N CYS A 199 -36.73 0.06 18.66
CA CYS A 199 -37.74 0.70 19.48
C CYS A 199 -39.01 0.85 18.64
#